data_AF-A0A6J4RJR1-F1
#
_entry.id   AF-A0A6J4RJR1-F1
#
_cell.length_a   1.000
_cell.length_b   1.000
_cell.length_c   1.000
_cell.angle_alpha   90.00
_cell.angle_beta   90.00
_cell.angle_gamma   90.00
#
_symmetry.space_group_name_H-M   'P 1'
#
loop_
_entity.id
_entity.type
_entity.pdbx_description
1 polymer ?
#
loop_
_entity_poly.entity_id
_entity_poly.type
_entity_poly.pdbx_seq_one_letter_code
_entity_poly.pdbx_strand_id
1 'polypeptide(L)'
;TQAIVDVSYGPQALALLRAGMAPRAVIDSVWKRDPDPDPVNWTKQGRQFAVMDARGRVAAFTGPKATTWAGDRQGAFCSAQGNILAGPQVVDSMVAAFERTKGQHLSQRLVAALEAGQRAGGDTRGMQSAALLVVKKGGGVWVNNDVVLRLQVDDAPEPIAELRRLVDKAAQQREAIRERRRLRDAQQSPPRKP
;
A
#
# COMPACT_ATOMS: atom_id res chain seq x y z
N THR A 1 8.80 -3.68 -1.69
CA THR A 1 9.85 -4.49 -1.03
C THR A 1 10.54 -3.59 -0.02
N GLN A 2 11.09 -4.13 1.07
CA GLN A 2 11.68 -3.35 2.16
C GLN A 2 12.76 -4.16 2.92
N ALA A 3 13.27 -3.60 4.02
CA ALA A 3 14.41 -4.10 4.80
C ALA A 3 15.72 -4.03 3.99
N ILE A 4 16.38 -5.15 3.70
CA ILE A 4 17.52 -5.16 2.77
C ILE A 4 16.95 -5.22 1.35
N VAL A 5 16.77 -4.07 0.70
CA VAL A 5 15.89 -3.94 -0.47
C VAL A 5 16.52 -4.47 -1.76
N ASP A 6 15.75 -5.26 -2.51
CA ASP A 6 15.91 -5.39 -3.96
C ASP A 6 14.63 -4.85 -4.63
N VAL A 7 14.79 -3.80 -5.45
CA VAL A 7 13.67 -3.14 -6.13
C VAL A 7 13.13 -3.98 -7.31
N SER A 8 13.94 -4.89 -7.85
CA SER A 8 13.57 -5.74 -8.98
C SER A 8 12.47 -6.75 -8.64
N TYR A 9 12.33 -7.11 -7.37
CA TYR A 9 11.31 -8.04 -6.86
C TYR A 9 9.88 -7.57 -7.20
N GLY A 10 9.62 -6.26 -7.17
CA GLY A 10 8.29 -5.70 -7.45
C GLY A 10 7.83 -5.99 -8.88
N PRO A 11 8.56 -5.50 -9.91
CA PRO A 11 8.25 -5.80 -11.31
C PRO A 11 8.22 -7.30 -11.64
N GLN A 12 9.15 -8.09 -11.09
CA GLN A 12 9.16 -9.54 -11.29
C GLN A 12 7.89 -10.21 -10.72
N ALA A 13 7.51 -9.86 -9.48
CA ALA A 13 6.33 -10.43 -8.84
C ALA A 13 5.04 -10.07 -9.61
N LEU A 14 4.91 -8.82 -10.05
CA LEU A 14 3.78 -8.38 -10.88
C LEU A 14 3.72 -9.13 -12.22
N ALA A 15 4.86 -9.40 -12.86
CA ALA A 15 4.91 -10.19 -14.09
C ALA A 15 4.44 -11.63 -13.87
N LEU A 16 4.87 -12.29 -12.80
CA LEU A 16 4.43 -13.66 -12.47
C LEU A 16 2.95 -13.72 -12.08
N LEU A 17 2.43 -12.71 -11.37
CA LEU A 17 1.00 -12.60 -11.10
C LEU A 17 0.18 -12.46 -12.39
N ARG A 18 0.66 -11.68 -13.37
CA ARG A 18 0.02 -11.58 -14.70
C ARG A 18 0.04 -12.91 -15.45
N ALA A 19 1.05 -13.74 -15.24
CA ALA A 19 1.12 -15.11 -15.75
C ALA A 19 0.23 -16.10 -14.98
N GLY A 20 -0.54 -15.65 -13.98
CA GLY A 20 -1.51 -16.46 -13.25
C GLY A 20 -0.94 -17.23 -12.05
N MET A 21 0.33 -17.01 -11.69
CA MET A 21 0.92 -17.68 -10.53
C MET A 21 0.26 -17.22 -9.22
N ALA A 22 0.07 -18.16 -8.28
CA ALA A 22 -0.43 -17.84 -6.95
C ALA A 22 0.63 -17.06 -6.14
N PRO A 23 0.22 -16.11 -5.26
CA PRO A 23 1.14 -15.26 -4.52
C PRO A 23 2.30 -15.98 -3.81
N ARG A 24 2.04 -17.13 -3.17
CA ARG A 24 3.10 -17.89 -2.50
C ARG A 24 4.14 -18.43 -3.48
N ALA A 25 3.69 -18.99 -4.61
CA ALA A 25 4.60 -19.47 -5.65
C ALA A 25 5.39 -18.32 -6.30
N VAL A 26 4.80 -17.12 -6.39
CA VAL A 26 5.51 -15.91 -6.84
C VAL A 26 6.64 -15.56 -5.87
N ILE A 27 6.37 -15.53 -4.56
CA ILE A 27 7.40 -15.31 -3.53
C ILE A 27 8.54 -16.30 -3.66
N ASP A 28 8.20 -17.60 -3.69
CA ASP A 28 9.21 -18.66 -3.75
C ASP A 28 10.05 -18.53 -5.04
N SER A 29 9.42 -18.21 -6.17
CA SER A 29 10.12 -18.03 -7.45
C SER A 29 11.03 -16.80 -7.46
N VAL A 30 10.57 -15.65 -6.96
CA VAL A 30 11.37 -14.42 -6.94
C VAL A 30 12.55 -14.59 -5.99
N TRP A 31 12.32 -15.10 -4.78
CA TRP A 31 13.38 -15.32 -3.79
C TRP A 31 14.44 -16.33 -4.26
N LYS A 32 14.02 -17.45 -4.87
CA LYS A 32 14.96 -18.46 -5.40
C LYS A 32 15.84 -17.91 -6.52
N ARG A 33 15.34 -16.95 -7.30
CA ARG A 33 16.08 -16.30 -8.39
C ARG A 33 16.93 -15.11 -7.96
N ASP A 34 16.83 -14.67 -6.70
CA ASP A 34 17.71 -13.62 -6.19
C ASP A 34 19.16 -14.15 -6.16
N PRO A 35 20.06 -13.54 -6.97
CA PRO A 35 21.44 -13.97 -7.08
C PRO A 35 22.25 -13.70 -5.81
N ASP A 36 21.70 -12.93 -4.87
CA ASP A 36 22.38 -12.45 -3.66
C ASP A 36 23.73 -11.77 -4.00
N PRO A 37 23.72 -10.65 -4.74
CA PRO A 37 24.93 -10.13 -5.36
C PRO A 37 25.95 -9.57 -4.36
N ASP A 38 25.50 -9.20 -3.15
CA ASP A 38 26.36 -8.82 -2.03
C ASP A 38 25.89 -9.53 -0.75
N PRO A 39 26.29 -10.79 -0.54
CA PRO A 39 25.85 -11.58 0.62
C PRO A 39 26.39 -11.09 1.97
N VAL A 40 27.40 -10.22 1.96
CA VAL A 40 28.05 -9.74 3.19
C VAL A 40 27.33 -8.50 3.71
N ASN A 41 27.10 -7.50 2.86
CA ASN A 41 26.52 -6.23 3.29
C ASN A 41 25.04 -6.09 2.92
N TRP A 42 24.57 -6.81 1.89
CA TRP A 42 23.23 -6.65 1.34
C TRP A 42 22.53 -7.98 1.05
N THR A 43 22.68 -8.92 1.98
CA THR A 43 22.21 -10.30 1.83
C THR A 43 20.73 -10.41 1.53
N LYS A 44 20.38 -11.32 0.61
CA LYS A 44 18.99 -11.68 0.36
C LYS A 44 18.30 -12.14 1.62
N GLN A 45 18.99 -12.79 2.56
CA GLN A 45 18.41 -13.26 3.81
C GLN A 45 17.72 -12.15 4.65
N GLY A 46 17.93 -10.87 4.35
CA GLY A 46 17.19 -9.75 4.95
C GLY A 46 16.11 -9.10 4.06
N ARG A 47 15.72 -9.66 2.89
CA ARG A 47 14.59 -9.08 2.13
C ARG A 47 13.30 -9.23 2.93
N GLN A 48 12.42 -8.25 2.79
CA GLN A 48 11.04 -8.34 3.23
C GLN A 48 10.10 -7.84 2.12
N PHE A 49 9.08 -8.62 1.79
CA PHE A 49 8.11 -8.27 0.74
C PHE A 49 6.84 -9.11 0.82
N ALA A 50 5.74 -8.55 0.32
CA ALA A 50 4.48 -9.27 0.13
C ALA A 50 4.01 -9.17 -1.32
N VAL A 51 3.26 -10.18 -1.72
CA VAL A 51 2.63 -10.31 -3.03
C VAL A 51 1.15 -10.52 -2.80
N MET A 52 0.33 -9.71 -3.45
CA MET A 52 -1.13 -9.84 -3.42
C MET A 52 -1.66 -9.84 -4.84
N ASP A 53 -2.56 -10.76 -5.16
CA ASP A 53 -3.21 -10.80 -6.46
C ASP A 53 -4.52 -9.97 -6.50
N ALA A 54 -5.09 -9.82 -7.69
CA ALA A 54 -6.33 -9.06 -7.88
C ALA A 54 -7.57 -9.70 -7.21
N ARG A 55 -7.46 -10.94 -6.72
CA ARG A 55 -8.51 -11.63 -5.95
C ARG A 55 -8.33 -11.43 -4.45
N GLY A 56 -7.30 -10.70 -4.01
CA GLY A 56 -6.99 -10.45 -2.61
C GLY A 56 -6.27 -11.59 -1.91
N ARG A 57 -5.85 -12.64 -2.63
CA ARG A 57 -4.98 -13.67 -2.06
C ARG A 57 -3.61 -13.04 -1.83
N VAL A 58 -3.04 -13.28 -0.66
CA VAL A 58 -1.77 -12.66 -0.26
C VAL A 58 -0.80 -13.72 0.26
N ALA A 59 0.48 -13.46 0.04
CA ALA A 59 1.57 -14.12 0.73
C ALA A 59 2.61 -13.05 1.08
N ALA A 60 3.34 -13.24 2.17
CA ALA A 60 4.44 -12.39 2.57
C ALA A 60 5.67 -13.24 2.92
N PHE A 61 6.83 -12.59 2.87
CA PHE A 61 8.11 -13.16 3.23
C PHE A 61 8.88 -12.13 4.05
N THR A 62 9.35 -12.57 5.23
CA THR A 62 10.30 -11.84 6.07
C THR A 62 11.54 -12.71 6.22
N GLY A 63 12.66 -12.22 5.69
CA GLY A 63 13.92 -12.95 5.76
C GLY A 63 14.47 -13.03 7.19
N PRO A 64 15.19 -14.11 7.54
CA PRO A 64 15.69 -14.32 8.91
C PRO A 64 16.73 -13.29 9.37
N LYS A 65 17.33 -12.52 8.45
CA LYS A 65 18.24 -11.42 8.75
C LYS A 65 17.59 -10.02 8.64
N ALA A 66 16.26 -9.95 8.53
CA ALA A 66 15.55 -8.67 8.65
C ALA A 66 15.64 -8.17 10.10
N THR A 67 15.92 -6.88 10.30
CA THR A 67 16.16 -6.31 11.63
C THR A 67 14.92 -6.38 12.51
N THR A 68 15.06 -6.95 13.72
CA THR A 68 13.97 -7.20 14.65
C THR A 68 13.46 -5.91 15.32
N TRP A 69 12.17 -5.81 15.69
CA TRP A 69 11.10 -6.76 15.36
C TRP A 69 10.75 -6.68 13.86
N ALA A 70 10.58 -7.83 13.22
CA ALA A 70 10.20 -7.90 11.82
C ALA A 70 9.14 -8.99 11.60
N GLY A 71 8.15 -8.67 10.78
CA GLY A 71 7.07 -9.61 10.45
C GLY A 71 5.97 -8.95 9.63
N ASP A 72 4.91 -9.73 9.40
CA ASP A 72 3.71 -9.30 8.70
C ASP A 72 2.43 -9.76 9.40
N ARG A 73 1.33 -9.08 9.07
CA ARG A 73 -0.02 -9.52 9.34
C ARG A 73 -0.85 -9.45 8.06
N GLN A 74 -1.58 -10.52 7.79
CA GLN A 74 -2.51 -10.61 6.66
C GLN A 74 -3.95 -10.45 7.17
N GLY A 75 -4.76 -9.74 6.39
CA GLY A 75 -6.19 -9.54 6.65
C GLY A 75 -7.01 -9.70 5.37
N ALA A 76 -8.29 -9.40 5.45
CA ALA A 76 -9.20 -9.43 4.31
C ALA A 76 -8.82 -8.36 3.28
N PHE A 77 -8.26 -8.80 2.14
CA PHE A 77 -7.80 -7.93 1.05
C PHE A 77 -6.71 -6.92 1.46
N CYS A 78 -5.89 -7.27 2.47
CA CYS A 78 -4.78 -6.42 2.91
C CYS A 78 -3.62 -7.24 3.51
N SER A 79 -2.45 -6.60 3.58
CA SER A 79 -1.31 -7.07 4.36
C SER A 79 -0.53 -5.87 4.86
N ALA A 80 -0.13 -5.92 6.13
CA ALA A 80 0.80 -4.97 6.74
C ALA A 80 2.09 -5.73 7.09
N GLN A 81 3.23 -5.07 6.94
CA GLN A 81 4.55 -5.68 7.14
C GLN A 81 5.55 -4.60 7.53
N GLY A 82 6.51 -4.94 8.38
CA GLY A 82 7.54 -4.01 8.82
C GLY A 82 8.74 -4.72 9.43
N ASN A 83 9.82 -3.97 9.59
CA ASN A 83 11.05 -4.32 10.27
C ASN A 83 11.45 -3.14 11.16
N ILE A 84 12.25 -3.37 12.20
CA ILE A 84 12.60 -2.34 13.20
C ILE A 84 11.34 -1.80 13.89
N LEU A 85 10.28 -2.61 14.00
CA LEU A 85 9.06 -2.16 14.67
C LEU A 85 9.18 -2.32 16.19
N ALA A 86 8.38 -1.55 16.93
CA ALA A 86 8.24 -1.70 18.37
C ALA A 86 7.67 -3.07 18.80
N GLY A 87 7.06 -3.82 17.88
CA GLY A 87 6.56 -5.18 18.11
C GLY A 87 5.40 -5.57 17.18
N PRO A 88 4.83 -6.79 17.37
CA PRO A 88 3.76 -7.32 16.52
C PRO A 88 2.48 -6.48 16.54
N GLN A 89 2.23 -5.78 17.66
CA GLN A 89 1.08 -4.90 17.82
C GLN A 89 0.98 -3.81 16.75
N VAL A 90 2.11 -3.43 16.13
CA VAL A 90 2.15 -2.44 15.06
C VAL A 90 1.40 -2.96 13.82
N VAL A 91 1.81 -4.10 13.26
CA VAL A 91 1.15 -4.66 12.06
C VAL A 91 -0.27 -5.15 12.34
N ASP A 92 -0.53 -5.65 13.56
CA ASP A 92 -1.88 -6.04 13.98
C ASP A 92 -2.82 -4.81 14.01
N SER A 93 -2.35 -3.68 14.56
CA SER A 93 -3.12 -2.43 14.60
C SER A 93 -3.37 -1.86 13.21
N MET A 94 -2.39 -1.95 12.30
CA MET A 94 -2.55 -1.52 10.91
C MET A 94 -3.65 -2.29 10.19
N VAL A 95 -3.63 -3.63 10.25
CA VAL A 95 -4.64 -4.48 9.62
C VAL A 95 -6.01 -4.22 10.21
N ALA A 96 -6.10 -4.18 11.55
CA ALA A 96 -7.37 -3.99 12.23
C ALA A 96 -7.99 -2.60 11.91
N ALA A 97 -7.18 -1.55 11.79
CA ALA A 97 -7.67 -0.24 11.38
C ALA A 97 -8.15 -0.24 9.92
N PHE A 98 -7.38 -0.82 8.99
CA PHE A 98 -7.78 -0.93 7.59
C PHE A 98 -9.14 -1.64 7.40
N GLU A 99 -9.36 -2.72 8.16
CA GLU A 99 -10.59 -3.51 8.11
C GLU A 99 -11.79 -2.82 8.77
N ARG A 100 -11.56 -2.03 9.83
CA ARG A 100 -12.62 -1.25 10.50
C ARG A 100 -13.08 -0.04 9.71
N THR A 101 -12.19 0.62 8.95
CA THR A 101 -12.50 1.83 8.18
C THR A 101 -13.28 1.51 6.88
N LYS A 102 -14.38 0.77 6.96
CA LYS A 102 -15.23 0.45 5.79
C LYS A 102 -15.98 1.69 5.29
N GLY A 103 -16.45 1.65 4.04
CA GLY A 103 -17.24 2.73 3.43
C GLY A 103 -16.43 3.96 2.96
N GLN A 104 -15.18 4.11 3.39
CA GLN A 104 -14.29 5.18 2.93
C GLN A 104 -13.50 4.79 1.67
N HIS A 105 -12.94 5.78 0.98
CA HIS A 105 -12.07 5.55 -0.16
C HIS A 105 -10.79 4.81 0.27
N LEU A 106 -10.23 3.96 -0.60
CA LEU A 106 -9.05 3.13 -0.27
C LEU A 106 -7.89 3.96 0.30
N SER A 107 -7.66 5.17 -0.21
CA SER A 107 -6.61 6.06 0.30
C SER A 107 -6.78 6.41 1.78
N GLN A 108 -8.02 6.66 2.23
CA GLN A 108 -8.30 7.01 3.63
C GLN A 108 -8.13 5.80 4.55
N ARG A 109 -8.48 4.61 4.06
CA ARG A 109 -8.30 3.33 4.76
C ARG A 109 -6.83 2.99 4.96
N LEU A 110 -6.00 3.21 3.93
CA LEU A 110 -4.56 3.00 4.00
C LEU A 110 -3.89 3.98 4.98
N VAL A 111 -4.28 5.27 4.97
CA VAL A 111 -3.74 6.21 5.96
C VAL A 111 -4.21 5.88 7.38
N ALA A 112 -5.46 5.44 7.57
CA ALA A 112 -5.93 4.99 8.88
C ALA A 112 -5.11 3.81 9.42
N ALA A 113 -4.66 2.90 8.54
CA ALA A 113 -3.74 1.83 8.89
C ALA A 113 -2.38 2.37 9.35
N LEU A 114 -1.76 3.29 8.59
CA LEU A 114 -0.49 3.92 8.96
C LEU A 114 -0.56 4.62 10.31
N GLU A 115 -1.61 5.42 10.54
CA GLU A 115 -1.85 6.12 11.81
C GLU A 115 -1.99 5.15 12.98
N ALA A 116 -2.68 4.01 12.79
CA ALA A 116 -2.83 3.00 13.83
C ALA A 116 -1.54 2.26 14.13
N GLY A 117 -0.74 1.94 13.11
CA GLY A 117 0.60 1.37 13.28
C GLY A 117 1.52 2.30 14.06
N GLN A 118 1.54 3.59 13.71
CA GLN A 118 2.35 4.59 14.40
C GLN A 118 1.94 4.72 15.88
N ARG A 119 0.64 4.79 16.18
CA ARG A 119 0.14 4.85 17.57
C ARG A 119 0.46 3.59 18.39
N ALA A 120 0.62 2.44 17.73
CA ALA A 120 0.98 1.18 18.38
C ALA A 120 2.49 1.02 18.64
N GLY A 121 3.29 2.06 18.33
CA GLY A 121 4.72 2.14 18.59
C GLY A 121 5.56 2.36 17.32
N GLY A 122 5.01 2.09 16.13
CA GLY A 122 5.67 2.37 14.85
C GLY A 122 7.04 1.71 14.68
N ASP A 123 7.85 2.32 13.82
CA ASP A 123 9.28 2.03 13.69
C ASP A 123 10.03 2.67 14.88
N THR A 124 10.92 1.92 15.54
CA THR A 124 11.59 2.39 16.75
C THR A 124 12.59 3.52 16.51
N ARG A 125 12.90 3.82 15.24
CA ARG A 125 13.73 4.97 14.85
C ARG A 125 12.92 6.26 14.71
N GLY A 126 11.59 6.17 14.78
CA GLY A 126 10.67 7.26 14.46
C GLY A 126 10.22 7.23 13.00
N MET A 127 9.76 8.38 12.51
CA MET A 127 9.25 8.54 11.15
C MET A 127 9.90 9.75 10.48
N GLN A 128 10.07 9.67 9.16
CA GLN A 128 10.63 10.74 8.34
C GLN A 128 9.86 10.92 7.03
N SER A 129 9.40 9.81 6.43
CA SER A 129 8.68 9.82 5.17
C SER A 129 7.40 8.97 5.21
N ALA A 130 6.47 9.28 4.31
CA ALA A 130 5.25 8.51 4.09
C ALA A 130 4.80 8.64 2.63
N ALA A 131 4.37 7.53 2.02
CA ALA A 131 3.93 7.52 0.64
C ALA A 131 2.70 6.64 0.44
N LEU A 132 1.92 6.96 -0.60
CA LEU A 132 0.72 6.22 -0.95
C LEU A 132 0.53 6.20 -2.47
N LEU A 133 0.30 5.01 -3.00
CA LEU A 133 -0.03 4.76 -4.40
C LEU A 133 -1.32 3.96 -4.49
N VAL A 134 -2.31 4.49 -5.22
CA VAL A 134 -3.54 3.79 -5.57
C VAL A 134 -3.65 3.75 -7.09
N VAL A 135 -3.84 2.56 -7.62
CA VAL A 135 -4.02 2.30 -9.04
C VAL A 135 -5.34 1.61 -9.31
N LYS A 136 -5.94 1.87 -10.47
CA LYS A 136 -7.12 1.20 -10.98
C LYS A 136 -7.08 1.32 -12.50
N LYS A 137 -7.31 0.20 -13.20
CA LYS A 137 -7.39 0.18 -14.67
C LYS A 137 -8.40 1.24 -15.16
N GLY A 138 -7.94 2.18 -15.98
CA GLY A 138 -8.71 3.31 -16.49
C GLY A 138 -9.24 4.28 -15.43
N GLY A 139 -8.70 4.21 -14.20
CA GLY A 139 -9.16 5.02 -13.07
C GLY A 139 -8.26 6.22 -12.76
N GLY A 140 -7.22 6.45 -13.55
CA GLY A 140 -6.28 7.52 -13.29
C GLY A 140 -6.85 8.92 -13.48
N VAL A 141 -6.14 9.90 -12.93
CA VAL A 141 -6.39 11.30 -13.23
C VAL A 141 -5.94 11.57 -14.66
N TRP A 142 -6.78 12.29 -15.43
CA TRP A 142 -6.62 12.56 -16.86
C TRP A 142 -6.70 11.31 -17.76
N VAL A 143 -6.57 11.51 -19.07
CA VAL A 143 -6.68 10.45 -20.07
C VAL A 143 -5.46 9.52 -20.05
N ASN A 144 -5.66 8.24 -20.41
CA ASN A 144 -4.60 7.24 -20.64
C ASN A 144 -3.70 6.94 -19.44
N ASN A 145 -4.25 6.90 -18.22
CA ASN A 145 -3.50 6.62 -16.99
C ASN A 145 -4.31 5.74 -16.01
N ASP A 146 -3.61 4.90 -15.24
CA ASP A 146 -4.18 4.01 -14.21
C ASP A 146 -3.95 4.51 -12.77
N VAL A 147 -3.19 5.59 -12.58
CA VAL A 147 -2.83 6.12 -11.26
C VAL A 147 -3.94 7.02 -10.73
N VAL A 148 -4.74 6.48 -9.81
CA VAL A 148 -5.83 7.18 -9.11
C VAL A 148 -5.26 8.24 -8.16
N LEU A 149 -4.20 7.88 -7.43
CA LEU A 149 -3.57 8.75 -6.45
C LEU A 149 -2.11 8.32 -6.27
N ARG A 150 -1.19 9.27 -6.31
CA ARG A 150 0.22 9.10 -5.92
C ARG A 150 0.61 10.30 -5.06
N LEU A 151 0.88 10.06 -3.79
CA LEU A 151 1.27 11.07 -2.81
C LEU A 151 2.52 10.60 -2.09
N GLN A 152 3.42 11.53 -1.81
CA GLN A 152 4.70 11.25 -1.17
C GLN A 152 5.11 12.46 -0.34
N VAL A 153 5.52 12.19 0.89
CA VAL A 153 6.13 13.13 1.83
C VAL A 153 7.49 12.54 2.13
N ASP A 154 8.54 13.14 1.58
CA ASP A 154 9.89 12.57 1.64
C ASP A 154 10.66 12.93 2.91
N ASP A 155 10.34 14.08 3.49
CA ASP A 155 10.96 14.55 4.71
C ASP A 155 9.98 15.45 5.49
N ALA A 156 9.56 14.97 6.65
CA ALA A 156 8.78 15.72 7.62
C ALA A 156 8.93 15.07 9.00
N PRO A 157 8.79 15.83 10.11
CA PRO A 157 8.72 15.25 11.45
C PRO A 157 7.47 14.38 11.64
N GLU A 158 6.35 14.78 11.02
CA GLU A 158 5.04 14.13 11.12
C GLU A 158 4.51 13.74 9.71
N PRO A 159 5.21 12.85 8.97
CA PRO A 159 4.92 12.57 7.57
C PRO A 159 3.56 11.89 7.35
N ILE A 160 3.09 11.09 8.30
CA ILE A 160 1.77 10.43 8.22
C ILE A 160 0.66 11.47 8.35
N ALA A 161 0.81 12.47 9.23
CA ALA A 161 -0.15 13.56 9.37
C ALA A 161 -0.20 14.44 8.10
N GLU A 162 0.96 14.70 7.50
CA GLU A 162 1.01 15.43 6.23
C GLU A 162 0.40 14.62 5.08
N LEU A 163 0.66 13.31 5.02
CA LEU A 163 0.02 12.41 4.06
C LEU A 163 -1.52 12.38 4.24
N ARG A 164 -2.01 12.37 5.49
CA ARG A 164 -3.44 12.50 5.82
C ARG A 164 -4.03 13.78 5.23
N ARG A 165 -3.39 14.93 5.47
CA ARG A 165 -3.81 16.23 4.93
C ARG A 165 -3.94 16.22 3.41
N LEU A 166 -2.97 15.62 2.72
CA LEU A 166 -3.00 15.46 1.25
C LEU A 166 -4.12 14.52 0.79
N VAL A 167 -4.37 13.41 1.50
CA VAL A 167 -5.46 12.47 1.20
C VAL A 167 -6.83 13.11 1.37
N ASP A 168 -7.02 13.92 2.41
CA ASP A 168 -8.29 14.61 2.69
C ASP A 168 -8.54 15.71 1.66
N LYS A 169 -7.52 16.48 1.29
CA LYS A 169 -7.60 17.45 0.18
C LYS A 169 -8.02 16.75 -1.13
N ALA A 170 -7.42 15.59 -1.42
CA ALA A 170 -7.77 14.81 -2.61
C ALA A 170 -9.21 14.25 -2.52
N ALA A 171 -9.71 13.93 -1.33
CA ALA A 171 -11.10 13.48 -1.12
C ALA A 171 -12.10 14.58 -1.43
N GLN A 172 -11.88 15.78 -0.88
CA GLN A 172 -12.70 16.97 -1.13
C GLN A 172 -12.76 17.29 -2.64
N GLN A 173 -11.61 17.24 -3.32
CA GLN A 173 -11.56 17.46 -4.77
C GLN A 173 -12.39 16.43 -5.56
N ARG A 174 -12.31 15.14 -5.18
CA ARG A 174 -13.10 14.08 -5.84
C ARG A 174 -14.60 14.28 -5.63
N GLU A 175 -15.02 14.66 -4.43
CA GLU A 175 -16.42 14.93 -4.12
C GLU A 175 -16.94 16.13 -4.91
N ALA A 176 -16.18 17.23 -4.94
CA ALA A 176 -16.53 18.41 -5.73
C ALA A 176 -16.62 18.12 -7.25
N ILE A 177 -15.80 17.21 -7.78
CA ILE A 177 -15.90 16.77 -9.19
C ILE A 177 -17.15 15.92 -9.41
N ARG A 178 -17.44 14.97 -8.50
CA ARG A 178 -18.63 14.11 -8.58
C ARG A 178 -19.90 14.94 -8.55
N GLU A 179 -19.96 15.93 -7.67
CA GLU A 179 -21.13 16.80 -7.56
C GLU A 179 -21.33 17.67 -8.80
N ARG A 180 -20.26 18.28 -9.32
CA ARG A 180 -20.31 19.03 -10.59
C ARG A 180 -20.77 18.17 -11.78
N ARG A 181 -20.40 16.89 -11.82
CA ARG A 181 -20.88 15.94 -12.84
C ARG A 181 -22.37 15.66 -12.68
N ARG A 182 -22.82 15.32 -11.46
CA ARG A 182 -24.24 15.08 -11.15
C ARG A 182 -25.13 16.27 -11.55
N LEU A 183 -24.72 17.49 -11.20
CA LEU A 183 -25.46 18.70 -11.55
C LEU A 183 -25.54 18.91 -13.07
N ARG A 184 -24.45 18.64 -13.80
CA ARG A 184 -24.43 18.72 -15.27
C ARG A 184 -25.37 17.70 -15.90
N ASP A 185 -25.33 16.46 -15.43
CA ASP A 185 -26.17 15.37 -15.96
C ASP A 185 -27.66 15.61 -15.67
N ALA A 186 -27.98 16.21 -14.51
CA ALA A 186 -29.34 16.61 -14.16
C ALA A 186 -29.88 17.74 -15.06
N GLN A 187 -29.04 18.73 -15.42
CA GLN A 187 -29.42 19.82 -16.33
C GLN A 187 -29.57 19.37 -17.79
N GLN A 188 -28.95 18.25 -18.18
CA GLN A 188 -29.02 17.69 -19.54
C GLN A 188 -30.11 16.62 -19.70
N SER A 189 -30.83 16.26 -18.63
CA SER A 189 -31.92 15.29 -18.69
C SER A 189 -33.17 15.93 -19.33
N PRO A 190 -33.77 15.32 -20.38
CA PRO A 190 -34.96 15.87 -21.02
C PRO A 190 -36.15 15.91 -20.03
N PRO A 191 -37.08 16.88 -20.17
CA PRO A 191 -38.25 16.94 -19.31
C PRO A 191 -39.03 15.62 -19.38
N ARG A 192 -39.42 15.09 -18.21
CA ARG A 192 -40.30 13.91 -18.16
C ARG A 192 -41.59 14.25 -18.91
N LYS A 193 -41.93 13.44 -19.92
CA LYS A 193 -43.23 13.56 -20.60
C LYS A 193 -44.35 13.33 -19.58
N PRO A 194 -45.46 14.08 -19.69
CA PRO A 194 -46.60 14.00 -18.77
C PRO A 194 -47.25 12.62 -18.78
#